data_AF-A0ABD5XYR6-F1
#
_entry.id   AF-A0ABD5XYR6-F1
#
_cell.length_a   1.000
_cell.length_b   1.000
_cell.length_c   1.000
_cell.angle_alpha   90.00
_cell.angle_beta   90.00
_cell.angle_gamma   90.00
#
_symmetry.space_group_name_H-M   'P 1'
#
loop_
_entity.id
_entity.type
_entity.pdbx_description
1 polymer ?
#
loop_
_entity_poly.entity_id
_entity_poly.type
_entity_poly.pdbx_seq_one_letter_code
_entity_poly.pdbx_strand_id
1 'polypeptide(L)'
;MRGLRPLSLLLALAVLGGCLAAPGPAGETTTTPTDAATQTPTSTEQSTVPPGETPLPGSPTPDESNAGKTIDYADLPAESRAAFDDAFDHRVSFVPDSPYVEGEHTVDAASPFHDYEYVRKNGTRYPIDLSMDGELYASYGIDSERVDGDVNGTVVPVSNVSTEVRDEVRWAVENGTHHVPAGKWDSLPGELGGLEHVCYEGETYSLSYIVGDYWALRLTVEDGN
;
A
#
# COMPACT_ATOMS: atom_id res chain seq x y z
N MET A 1 -38.83 42.90 -45.49
CA MET A 1 -38.17 42.09 -46.54
C MET A 1 -37.38 40.99 -45.83
N ARG A 2 -37.84 39.74 -45.95
CA ARG A 2 -37.25 38.55 -45.32
C ARG A 2 -36.17 38.00 -46.25
N GLY A 3 -34.92 37.93 -45.79
CA GLY A 3 -33.84 37.24 -46.48
C GLY A 3 -33.79 35.78 -46.04
N LEU A 4 -34.17 34.87 -46.94
CA LEU A 4 -33.92 33.43 -46.85
C LEU A 4 -32.67 33.09 -47.66
N ARG A 5 -31.88 32.12 -47.15
CA ARG A 5 -31.08 31.06 -47.84
C ARG A 5 -29.68 30.89 -47.19
N PRO A 6 -29.01 29.72 -47.35
CA PRO A 6 -29.51 28.36 -47.46
C PRO A 6 -28.76 27.34 -46.57
N LEU A 7 -29.40 26.18 -46.46
CA LEU A 7 -28.93 24.88 -45.98
C LEU A 7 -27.61 24.45 -46.64
N SER A 8 -26.61 24.03 -45.86
CA SER A 8 -25.50 23.19 -46.34
C SER A 8 -25.48 21.89 -45.53
N LEU A 9 -25.93 20.85 -46.21
CA LEU A 9 -25.89 19.43 -45.89
C LEU A 9 -24.63 18.84 -46.54
N LEU A 10 -23.92 17.92 -45.86
CA LEU A 10 -22.96 16.90 -46.36
C LEU A 10 -21.90 16.67 -45.26
N LEU A 11 -21.39 15.48 -44.93
CA LEU A 11 -21.65 14.09 -45.33
C LEU A 11 -20.79 13.27 -44.33
N ALA A 12 -21.36 12.20 -43.76
CA ALA A 12 -20.63 11.27 -42.91
C ALA A 12 -19.71 10.36 -43.75
N LEU A 13 -18.48 10.11 -43.27
CA LEU A 13 -17.66 8.99 -43.70
C LEU A 13 -17.11 8.27 -42.46
N ALA A 14 -17.60 7.06 -42.21
CA ALA A 14 -17.08 6.14 -41.23
C ALA A 14 -15.86 5.40 -41.81
N VAL A 15 -14.78 5.29 -41.04
CA VAL A 15 -13.66 4.38 -41.35
C VAL A 15 -13.59 3.32 -40.26
N LEU A 16 -14.05 2.12 -40.62
CA LEU A 16 -13.82 0.86 -39.90
C LEU A 16 -12.40 0.38 -40.21
N GLY A 17 -11.54 0.31 -39.20
CA GLY A 17 -10.22 -0.30 -39.29
C GLY A 17 -10.09 -1.43 -38.28
N GLY A 18 -10.35 -2.66 -38.71
CA GLY A 18 -10.05 -3.88 -37.95
C GLY A 18 -8.60 -4.33 -38.20
N CYS A 19 -7.90 -4.70 -37.13
CA CYS A 19 -6.67 -5.48 -37.21
C CYS A 19 -6.91 -6.85 -36.57
N LEU A 20 -7.13 -7.85 -37.42
CA LEU A 20 -7.02 -9.29 -37.13
C LEU A 20 -5.65 -9.75 -37.64
N ALA A 21 -4.80 -10.26 -36.76
CA ALA A 21 -3.65 -11.13 -37.08
C ALA A 21 -3.42 -12.02 -35.84
N ALA A 22 -3.84 -13.28 -35.84
CA ALA A 22 -3.24 -14.48 -36.46
C ALA A 22 -2.32 -15.24 -35.46
N PRO A 23 -2.50 -16.57 -35.28
CA PRO A 23 -1.87 -17.36 -34.21
C PRO A 23 -0.60 -18.12 -34.65
N GLY A 24 0.23 -18.49 -33.67
CA GLY A 24 1.20 -19.60 -33.74
C GLY A 24 2.46 -19.38 -32.90
N PRO A 25 3.31 -20.40 -32.69
CA PRO A 25 3.03 -21.80 -32.41
C PRO A 25 3.69 -22.28 -31.09
N ALA A 26 3.45 -23.55 -30.78
CA ALA A 26 3.96 -24.31 -29.64
C ALA A 26 5.47 -24.22 -29.39
N GLY A 27 5.84 -24.22 -28.11
CA GLY A 27 7.19 -24.47 -27.61
C GLY A 27 7.12 -25.39 -26.40
N GLU A 28 7.43 -26.66 -26.63
CA GLU A 28 7.71 -27.68 -25.63
C GLU A 28 8.96 -27.34 -24.82
N THR A 29 8.96 -27.66 -23.53
CA THR A 29 10.12 -27.90 -22.64
C THR A 29 9.54 -28.05 -21.23
N THR A 30 9.99 -28.87 -20.30
CA THR A 30 10.94 -29.98 -20.23
C THR A 30 10.67 -30.61 -18.86
N THR A 31 10.65 -31.94 -18.82
CA THR A 31 10.62 -32.76 -17.60
C THR A 31 11.85 -32.54 -16.72
N THR A 32 11.69 -32.52 -15.39
CA THR A 32 12.41 -33.39 -14.42
C THR A 32 11.83 -33.19 -13.01
N PRO A 33 11.35 -34.25 -12.33
CA PRO A 33 11.09 -34.25 -10.89
C PRO A 33 12.24 -34.93 -10.15
N THR A 34 12.91 -34.22 -9.25
CA THR A 34 13.76 -34.80 -8.21
C THR A 34 13.83 -33.81 -7.06
N ASP A 35 13.23 -34.12 -5.92
CA ASP A 35 14.02 -33.98 -4.70
C ASP A 35 13.65 -35.00 -3.63
N ALA A 36 14.71 -35.51 -3.02
CA ALA A 36 14.74 -36.69 -2.19
C ALA A 36 14.42 -36.36 -0.75
N ALA A 37 13.58 -37.18 -0.12
CA ALA A 37 13.38 -37.17 1.32
C ALA A 37 14.69 -37.51 2.04
N THR A 38 15.22 -36.56 2.83
CA THR A 38 16.32 -36.80 3.77
C THR A 38 15.74 -37.06 5.15
N GLN A 39 16.09 -38.22 5.71
CA GLN A 39 15.66 -38.70 7.02
C GLN A 39 16.45 -38.01 8.14
N THR A 40 15.72 -37.56 9.16
CA THR A 40 16.25 -37.06 10.44
C THR A 40 16.76 -38.22 11.31
N PRO A 41 18.01 -38.23 11.79
CA PRO A 41 18.39 -39.07 12.91
C PRO A 41 17.92 -38.41 14.23
N THR A 42 17.14 -39.17 14.99
CA THR A 42 16.79 -38.91 16.39
C THR A 42 18.02 -39.16 17.26
N SER A 43 18.50 -38.15 17.98
CA SER A 43 19.48 -38.31 19.05
C SER A 43 18.81 -38.01 20.39
N THR A 44 18.65 -39.06 21.19
CA THR A 44 18.19 -38.99 22.59
C THR A 44 19.44 -38.91 23.47
N GLU A 45 19.79 -37.71 23.93
CA GLU A 45 20.79 -37.55 24.99
C GLU A 45 20.11 -37.38 26.35
N GLN A 46 20.25 -38.42 27.15
CA GLN A 46 19.80 -38.53 28.53
C GLN A 46 20.81 -37.84 29.44
N SER A 47 20.55 -36.57 29.78
CA SER A 47 21.37 -35.83 30.74
C SER A 47 21.02 -36.25 32.17
N THR A 48 22.00 -36.79 32.88
CA THR A 48 21.94 -37.22 34.28
C THR A 48 22.24 -36.01 35.16
N VAL A 49 21.26 -35.55 35.93
CA VAL A 49 21.40 -34.44 36.90
C VAL A 49 22.12 -34.95 38.16
N PRO A 50 23.24 -34.33 38.60
CA PRO A 50 23.83 -34.59 39.91
C PRO A 50 22.99 -33.95 41.03
N PRO A 51 22.89 -34.56 42.23
CA PRO A 51 22.09 -34.01 43.30
C PRO A 51 22.84 -32.93 44.09
N GLY A 52 22.16 -31.79 44.29
CA GLY A 52 22.17 -31.04 45.55
C GLY A 52 23.27 -29.99 45.73
N GLU A 53 22.94 -28.74 45.39
CA GLU A 53 23.52 -27.57 46.06
C GLU A 53 22.40 -26.67 46.62
N THR A 54 22.56 -26.35 47.89
CA THR A 54 21.72 -25.49 48.73
C THR A 54 21.68 -24.05 48.16
N PRO A 55 20.51 -23.40 48.02
CA PRO A 55 20.47 -22.03 47.49
C PRO A 55 21.00 -21.03 48.53
N LEU A 56 21.98 -20.22 48.11
CA LEU A 56 22.41 -19.02 48.84
C LEU A 56 21.30 -17.96 48.83
N PRO A 57 21.10 -17.21 49.94
CA PRO A 57 20.16 -16.11 49.95
C PRO A 57 20.80 -14.86 49.33
N GLY A 58 20.09 -14.24 48.38
CA GLY A 58 20.32 -12.85 47.97
C GLY A 58 20.89 -12.69 46.57
N SER A 59 20.07 -12.94 45.55
CA SER A 59 20.14 -12.16 44.32
C SER A 59 18.90 -11.27 44.31
N PRO A 60 19.01 -9.94 44.11
CA PRO A 60 17.84 -9.10 43.97
C PRO A 60 17.04 -9.62 42.77
N THR A 61 15.82 -10.10 43.02
CA THR A 61 14.85 -10.34 41.94
C THR A 61 14.74 -9.02 41.16
N PRO A 62 15.03 -9.02 39.84
CA PRO A 62 14.79 -7.84 39.03
C PRO A 62 13.35 -7.40 39.26
N ASP A 63 13.19 -6.15 39.65
CA ASP A 63 11.90 -5.54 39.93
C ASP A 63 11.08 -5.58 38.62
N GLU A 64 10.15 -6.53 38.52
CA GLU A 64 9.19 -6.68 37.40
C GLU A 64 8.27 -5.45 37.25
N SER A 65 8.42 -4.44 38.09
CA SER A 65 7.60 -3.23 38.06
C SER A 65 7.96 -2.25 36.94
N ASN A 66 9.01 -2.49 36.14
CA ASN A 66 9.27 -1.78 34.87
C ASN A 66 8.92 -2.65 33.64
N ALA A 67 8.06 -3.66 33.79
CA ALA A 67 7.65 -4.53 32.71
C ALA A 67 6.73 -3.77 31.73
N GLY A 68 7.33 -3.00 30.82
CA GLY A 68 6.68 -2.56 29.58
C GLY A 68 5.84 -3.68 28.95
N LYS A 69 4.71 -3.32 28.34
CA LYS A 69 3.73 -4.29 27.87
C LYS A 69 4.40 -5.26 26.89
N THR A 70 4.30 -6.56 27.16
CA THR A 70 4.99 -7.62 26.39
C THR A 70 3.96 -8.56 25.75
N ILE A 71 4.14 -8.87 24.47
CA ILE A 71 3.36 -9.88 23.73
C ILE A 71 4.20 -11.13 23.49
N ASP A 72 3.58 -12.31 23.57
CA ASP A 72 4.24 -13.55 23.19
C ASP A 72 4.30 -13.68 21.67
N TYR A 73 5.48 -14.01 21.12
CA TYR A 73 5.68 -14.19 19.69
C TYR A 73 4.70 -15.21 19.07
N ALA A 74 4.33 -16.25 19.82
CA ALA A 74 3.37 -17.26 19.36
C ALA A 74 1.95 -16.70 19.17
N ASP A 75 1.59 -15.63 19.89
CA ASP A 75 0.29 -14.98 19.84
C ASP A 75 0.20 -13.93 18.72
N LEU A 76 1.33 -13.57 18.10
CA LEU A 76 1.34 -12.68 16.94
C LEU A 76 0.69 -13.38 15.71
N PRO A 77 -0.09 -12.64 14.90
CA PRO A 77 -0.50 -13.07 13.57
C PRO A 77 0.69 -13.50 12.70
N ALA A 78 0.46 -14.36 11.72
CA ALA A 78 1.54 -14.91 10.88
C ALA A 78 2.34 -13.81 10.16
N GLU A 79 1.67 -12.80 9.63
CA GLU A 79 2.31 -11.65 8.95
C GLU A 79 3.13 -10.80 9.93
N SER A 80 2.60 -10.52 11.12
CA SER A 80 3.35 -9.81 12.17
C SER A 80 4.57 -10.61 12.65
N ARG A 81 4.48 -11.95 12.72
CA ARG A 81 5.65 -12.78 13.04
C ARG A 81 6.74 -12.67 11.97
N ALA A 82 6.36 -12.70 10.69
CA ALA A 82 7.30 -12.51 9.60
C ALA A 82 7.96 -11.13 9.68
N ALA A 83 7.18 -10.06 9.87
CA ALA A 83 7.70 -8.71 10.05
C ALA A 83 8.66 -8.59 11.24
N PHE A 84 8.34 -9.23 12.38
CA PHE A 84 9.22 -9.26 13.54
C PHE A 84 10.51 -10.02 13.27
N ASP A 85 10.44 -11.13 12.53
CA ASP A 85 11.60 -11.94 12.17
C ASP A 85 12.53 -11.17 11.21
N ASP A 86 11.98 -10.52 10.19
CA ASP A 86 12.74 -9.68 9.25
C ASP A 86 13.37 -8.47 9.96
N ALA A 87 12.69 -7.94 10.97
CA ALA A 87 13.13 -6.77 11.73
C ALA A 87 14.36 -7.03 12.64
N PHE A 88 14.80 -8.28 12.80
CA PHE A 88 16.07 -8.61 13.46
C PHE A 88 17.28 -8.28 12.61
N ASP A 89 17.19 -8.48 11.29
CA ASP A 89 18.32 -8.31 10.38
C ASP A 89 18.43 -6.85 9.88
N HIS A 90 17.29 -6.15 9.82
CA HIS A 90 17.20 -4.79 9.31
C HIS A 90 15.92 -4.09 9.81
N ARG A 91 15.71 -2.82 9.45
CA ARG A 91 14.45 -2.12 9.76
C ARG A 91 13.37 -2.54 8.77
N VAL A 92 12.20 -2.91 9.28
CA VAL A 92 11.04 -3.26 8.45
C VAL A 92 10.12 -2.05 8.32
N SER A 93 9.60 -1.79 7.13
CA SER A 93 8.59 -0.76 6.88
C SER A 93 7.23 -1.39 6.60
N PHE A 94 6.18 -0.85 7.18
CA PHE A 94 4.80 -1.20 6.89
C PHE A 94 4.19 -0.12 6.00
N VAL A 95 3.84 -0.53 4.78
CA VAL A 95 3.39 0.37 3.72
C VAL A 95 1.90 0.20 3.46
N PRO A 96 1.21 1.19 2.88
CA PRO A 96 -0.20 1.05 2.53
C PRO A 96 -0.39 -0.03 1.46
N ASP A 97 -1.50 -0.75 1.53
CA ASP A 97 -1.88 -1.71 0.50
C ASP A 97 -2.28 -0.95 -0.78
N SER A 98 -1.33 -0.87 -1.71
CA SER A 98 -1.48 -0.12 -2.96
C SER A 98 -0.68 -0.78 -4.07
N PRO A 99 -1.22 -0.88 -5.30
CA PRO A 99 -0.47 -1.41 -6.44
C PRO A 99 0.68 -0.49 -6.90
N TYR A 100 0.79 0.70 -6.32
CA TYR A 100 1.83 1.68 -6.63
C TYR A 100 2.92 1.76 -5.56
N VAL A 101 2.78 1.03 -4.46
CA VAL A 101 3.76 1.02 -3.37
C VAL A 101 4.33 -0.38 -3.25
N GLU A 102 5.65 -0.48 -3.39
CA GLU A 102 6.37 -1.72 -3.15
C GLU A 102 6.62 -1.88 -1.64
N GLY A 103 6.33 -3.07 -1.11
CA GLY A 103 6.67 -3.41 0.27
C GLY A 103 6.30 -4.85 0.61
N GLU A 104 7.02 -5.40 1.58
CA GLU A 104 6.86 -6.79 2.01
C GLU A 104 5.78 -6.95 3.07
N HIS A 105 5.51 -5.88 3.84
CA HIS A 105 4.61 -5.88 4.98
C HIS A 105 3.59 -4.75 4.87
N THR A 106 2.32 -5.09 5.07
CA THR A 106 1.22 -4.12 5.07
C THR A 106 1.01 -3.51 6.45
N VAL A 107 0.29 -2.39 6.50
CA VAL A 107 -0.08 -1.70 7.76
C VAL A 107 -0.74 -2.63 8.78
N ASP A 108 -1.55 -3.59 8.33
CA ASP A 108 -2.25 -4.52 9.23
C ASP A 108 -1.27 -5.41 10.02
N ALA A 109 -0.13 -5.76 9.42
CA ALA A 109 0.91 -6.53 10.10
C ALA A 109 1.57 -5.74 11.25
N ALA A 110 1.50 -4.41 11.23
CA ALA A 110 2.00 -3.54 12.31
C ALA A 110 1.07 -3.51 13.53
N SER A 111 -0.21 -3.84 13.35
CA SER A 111 -1.28 -3.61 14.32
C SER A 111 -0.94 -4.10 15.74
N PRO A 112 -0.39 -5.31 15.94
CA PRO A 112 -0.02 -5.77 17.27
C PRO A 112 1.04 -4.88 17.93
N PHE A 113 2.00 -4.34 17.19
CA PHE A 113 3.17 -3.65 17.76
C PHE A 113 2.88 -2.26 18.32
N HIS A 114 1.73 -1.64 17.99
CA HIS A 114 1.34 -0.35 18.57
C HIS A 114 1.18 -0.38 20.10
N ASP A 115 0.90 -1.57 20.60
CA ASP A 115 0.35 -1.78 21.92
C ASP A 115 1.38 -2.40 22.89
N TYR A 116 2.55 -2.78 22.41
CA TYR A 116 3.57 -3.50 23.17
C TYR A 116 4.93 -2.86 22.95
N GLU A 117 5.74 -2.85 24.00
CA GLU A 117 7.13 -2.38 23.97
C GLU A 117 8.10 -3.54 23.74
N TYR A 118 7.63 -4.78 23.89
CA TYR A 118 8.46 -5.97 23.79
C TYR A 118 7.73 -7.16 23.18
N VAL A 119 8.49 -7.99 22.48
CA VAL A 119 8.06 -9.32 22.03
C VAL A 119 8.88 -10.38 22.75
N ARG A 120 8.21 -11.38 23.34
CA ARG A 120 8.88 -12.52 23.98
C ARG A 120 8.96 -13.69 23.01
N LYS A 121 10.17 -14.12 22.65
CA LYS A 121 10.45 -15.26 21.77
C LYS A 121 11.47 -16.17 22.44
N ASN A 122 11.12 -17.46 22.59
CA ASN A 122 11.96 -18.47 23.25
C ASN A 122 12.43 -18.10 24.67
N GLY A 123 11.59 -17.39 25.43
CA GLY A 123 11.91 -16.94 26.79
C GLY A 123 12.74 -15.64 26.87
N THR A 124 13.32 -15.20 25.75
CA THR A 124 14.02 -13.91 25.65
C THR A 124 13.03 -12.80 25.29
N ARG A 125 13.21 -11.62 25.90
CA ARG A 125 12.38 -10.44 25.70
C ARG A 125 13.14 -9.45 24.80
N TYR A 126 12.59 -9.17 23.63
CA TYR A 126 13.19 -8.28 22.64
C TYR A 126 12.48 -6.93 22.68
N PRO A 127 13.19 -5.82 22.92
CA PRO A 127 12.64 -4.49 22.78
C PRO A 127 12.22 -4.27 21.33
N ILE A 128 11.05 -3.65 21.15
CA ILE A 128 10.57 -3.21 19.84
C ILE A 128 10.30 -1.72 19.85
N ASP A 129 10.62 -1.07 18.74
CA ASP A 129 10.25 0.32 18.48
C ASP A 129 9.45 0.39 17.19
N LEU A 130 8.24 0.96 17.29
CA LEU A 130 7.38 1.23 16.15
C LEU A 130 7.26 2.74 15.95
N SER A 131 7.96 3.25 14.95
CA SER A 131 8.08 4.68 14.67
C SER A 131 7.28 5.10 13.44
N MET A 132 6.61 6.26 13.50
CA MET A 132 5.96 6.93 12.36
C MET A 132 6.94 7.83 11.61
N ASP A 133 8.11 7.30 11.23
CA ASP A 133 9.18 8.04 10.56
C ASP A 133 9.54 7.47 9.18
N GLY A 134 8.69 6.58 8.67
CA GLY A 134 8.79 5.91 7.38
C GLY A 134 8.77 6.84 6.17
N GLU A 135 8.66 6.23 5.00
CA GLU A 135 8.37 6.98 3.77
C GLU A 135 6.94 7.53 3.84
N LEU A 136 6.72 8.71 3.23
CA LEU A 136 5.42 9.34 3.14
C LEU A 136 4.77 9.00 1.79
N TYR A 137 3.56 8.43 1.82
CA TYR A 137 2.77 8.12 0.64
C TYR A 137 1.52 8.97 0.61
N ALA A 138 1.28 9.65 -0.50
CA ALA A 138 0.11 10.51 -0.66
C ALA A 138 -1.01 9.78 -1.44
N SER A 139 -2.24 10.02 -1.02
CA SER A 139 -3.49 9.55 -1.63
C SER A 139 -4.41 10.73 -1.90
N TYR A 140 -5.34 10.59 -2.84
CA TYR A 140 -6.18 11.71 -3.27
C TYR A 140 -7.64 11.31 -3.43
N GLY A 141 -8.56 12.19 -3.04
CA GLY A 141 -9.94 12.21 -3.50
C GLY A 141 -10.10 13.34 -4.52
N ILE A 142 -10.68 13.02 -5.68
CA ILE A 142 -11.08 14.00 -6.68
C ILE A 142 -12.61 14.00 -6.67
N ASP A 143 -13.21 15.06 -6.16
CA ASP A 143 -14.65 15.27 -6.21
C ASP A 143 -15.00 16.15 -7.40
N SER A 144 -16.11 15.82 -8.05
CA SER A 144 -16.62 16.53 -9.21
C SER A 144 -18.10 16.86 -9.03
N GLU A 145 -18.44 18.12 -9.24
CA GLU A 145 -19.82 18.59 -9.22
C GLU A 145 -20.14 19.30 -10.52
N ARG A 146 -21.25 18.93 -11.16
CA ARG A 146 -21.75 19.64 -12.33
C ARG A 146 -22.14 21.06 -11.95
N VAL A 147 -21.68 22.04 -12.73
CA VAL A 147 -22.04 23.44 -12.54
C VAL A 147 -22.99 23.89 -13.63
N ASP A 148 -24.11 24.51 -13.23
CA ASP A 148 -25.06 25.14 -14.14
C ASP A 148 -24.73 26.63 -14.31
N GLY A 149 -24.54 27.06 -15.56
CA GLY A 149 -24.30 28.46 -15.92
C GLY A 149 -22.84 28.79 -16.24
N ASP A 150 -22.54 30.10 -16.32
CA ASP A 150 -21.20 30.58 -16.60
C ASP A 150 -20.33 30.47 -15.34
N VAL A 151 -19.15 29.84 -15.47
CA VAL A 151 -18.15 29.78 -14.40
C VAL A 151 -17.13 30.90 -14.56
N ASN A 152 -16.72 31.49 -13.44
CA ASN A 152 -15.61 32.43 -13.41
C ASN A 152 -14.30 31.64 -13.33
N GLY A 153 -13.59 31.51 -14.43
CA GLY A 153 -12.30 30.83 -14.45
C GLY A 153 -11.95 30.25 -15.80
N THR A 154 -10.83 29.54 -15.85
CA THR A 154 -10.45 28.75 -17.03
C THR A 154 -11.16 27.41 -16.99
N VAL A 155 -11.93 27.12 -18.04
CA VAL A 155 -12.52 25.79 -18.25
C VAL A 155 -11.63 25.01 -19.21
N VAL A 156 -11.11 23.88 -18.75
CA VAL A 156 -10.22 23.03 -19.55
C VAL A 156 -10.99 21.81 -20.06
N PRO A 157 -11.01 21.53 -21.37
CA PRO A 157 -11.58 20.27 -21.85
C PRO A 157 -10.83 19.08 -21.23
N VAL A 158 -11.54 18.05 -20.75
CA VAL A 158 -10.90 16.84 -20.18
C VAL A 158 -9.92 16.20 -21.18
N SER A 159 -10.19 16.30 -22.49
CA SER A 159 -9.29 15.84 -23.55
C SER A 159 -7.92 16.54 -23.58
N ASN A 160 -7.83 17.73 -23.02
CA ASN A 160 -6.61 18.53 -22.95
C ASN A 160 -5.83 18.31 -21.65
N VAL A 161 -6.40 17.60 -20.68
CA VAL A 161 -5.69 17.13 -19.48
C VAL A 161 -4.67 16.05 -19.88
N SER A 162 -3.52 16.00 -19.23
CA SER A 162 -2.48 14.99 -19.50
C SER A 162 -3.02 13.57 -19.37
N THR A 163 -2.47 12.63 -20.12
CA THR A 163 -2.93 11.22 -20.09
C THR A 163 -2.80 10.56 -18.73
N GLU A 164 -1.85 11.00 -17.92
CA GLU A 164 -1.62 10.49 -16.56
C GLU A 164 -2.78 10.82 -15.61
N VAL A 165 -3.34 12.02 -15.73
CA VAL A 165 -4.38 12.56 -14.85
C VAL A 165 -5.78 12.40 -15.44
N ARG A 166 -5.89 12.40 -16.77
CA ARG A 166 -7.16 12.45 -17.52
C ARG A 166 -8.13 11.36 -17.12
N ASP A 167 -7.65 10.12 -16.98
CA ASP A 167 -8.53 8.99 -16.67
C ASP A 167 -9.17 9.13 -15.28
N GLU A 168 -8.43 9.67 -14.30
CA GLU A 168 -8.94 9.88 -12.94
C GLU A 168 -9.91 11.06 -12.85
N VAL A 169 -9.62 12.15 -13.59
CA VAL A 169 -10.55 13.27 -13.72
C VAL A 169 -11.83 12.84 -14.44
N ARG A 170 -11.72 12.08 -15.53
CA ARG A 170 -12.90 11.52 -16.22
C ARG A 170 -13.70 10.65 -15.27
N TRP A 171 -13.06 9.76 -14.51
CA TRP A 171 -13.76 8.90 -13.57
C TRP A 171 -14.51 9.71 -12.52
N ALA A 172 -13.90 10.75 -11.96
CA ALA A 172 -14.54 11.64 -11.01
C ALA A 172 -15.75 12.35 -11.63
N VAL A 173 -15.62 12.85 -12.86
CA VAL A 173 -16.72 13.50 -13.59
C VAL A 173 -17.89 12.55 -13.84
N GLU A 174 -17.62 11.30 -14.22
CA GLU A 174 -18.66 10.31 -14.53
C GLU A 174 -19.35 9.77 -13.27
N ASN A 175 -18.65 9.70 -12.14
CA ASN A 175 -19.13 9.05 -10.92
C ASN A 175 -19.36 10.01 -9.74
N GLY A 176 -19.07 11.30 -9.91
CA GLY A 176 -19.11 12.34 -8.88
C GLY A 176 -17.86 12.39 -8.00
N THR A 177 -17.17 11.26 -7.82
CA THR A 177 -15.91 11.21 -7.06
C THR A 177 -15.00 10.10 -7.57
N HIS A 178 -13.70 10.25 -7.37
CA HIS A 178 -12.70 9.23 -7.63
C HIS A 178 -11.59 9.25 -6.58
N HIS A 179 -11.24 8.09 -6.05
CA HIS A 179 -10.15 7.94 -5.10
C HIS A 179 -8.91 7.36 -5.77
N VAL A 180 -7.82 8.10 -5.68
CA VAL A 180 -6.49 7.67 -6.11
C VAL A 180 -5.75 7.08 -4.91
N PRO A 181 -5.34 5.80 -4.97
CA PRO A 181 -4.68 5.13 -3.85
C PRO A 181 -3.30 5.73 -3.56
N ALA A 182 -2.80 5.43 -2.36
CA ALA A 182 -1.52 5.91 -1.89
C ALA A 182 -0.36 5.54 -2.84
N GLY A 183 0.58 6.46 -3.05
CA GLY A 183 1.80 6.20 -3.81
C GLY A 183 1.65 6.16 -5.32
N LYS A 184 0.44 6.36 -5.88
CA LYS A 184 0.32 6.61 -7.32
C LYS A 184 1.10 7.86 -7.73
N TRP A 185 1.02 8.89 -6.90
CA TRP A 185 1.78 10.12 -7.03
C TRP A 185 2.38 10.51 -5.69
N ASP A 186 3.63 10.95 -5.70
CA ASP A 186 4.35 11.42 -4.51
C ASP A 186 3.72 12.69 -3.90
N SER A 187 3.07 13.50 -4.74
CA SER A 187 2.38 14.74 -4.37
C SER A 187 1.27 15.05 -5.38
N LEU A 188 0.37 16.00 -5.06
CA LEU A 188 -0.74 16.36 -5.95
C LEU A 188 -0.13 16.78 -7.29
N PRO A 189 -0.48 16.10 -8.41
CA PRO A 189 0.02 16.50 -9.73
C PRO A 189 -0.21 17.99 -9.96
N GLY A 190 0.84 18.70 -10.37
CA GLY A 190 0.77 20.16 -10.53
C GLY A 190 -0.34 20.62 -11.48
N GLU A 191 -0.71 19.77 -12.45
CA GLU A 191 -1.85 19.99 -13.33
C GLU A 191 -3.19 20.02 -12.56
N LEU A 192 -3.42 19.10 -11.62
CA LEU A 192 -4.62 19.09 -10.79
C LEU A 192 -4.68 20.31 -9.87
N GLY A 193 -3.54 20.75 -9.34
CA GLY A 193 -3.48 21.93 -8.46
C GLY A 193 -3.97 23.23 -9.10
N GLY A 194 -4.04 23.31 -10.43
CA GLY A 194 -4.58 24.45 -11.17
C GLY A 194 -5.89 24.18 -11.91
N LEU A 195 -6.47 22.99 -11.77
CA LEU A 195 -7.60 22.53 -12.57
C LEU A 195 -8.92 22.65 -11.81
N GLU A 196 -9.44 23.86 -11.67
CA GLU A 196 -10.67 24.10 -10.91
C GLU A 196 -11.95 23.69 -11.67
N HIS A 197 -11.93 23.81 -13.01
CA HIS A 197 -13.09 23.55 -13.85
C HIS A 197 -12.70 22.78 -15.12
N VAL A 198 -13.49 21.75 -15.43
CA VAL A 198 -13.32 20.96 -16.65
C VAL A 198 -14.60 20.91 -17.48
N CYS A 199 -14.43 20.77 -18.79
CA CYS A 199 -15.52 20.48 -19.72
C CYS A 199 -15.46 19.03 -20.18
N TYR A 200 -16.55 18.29 -20.00
CA TYR A 200 -16.73 16.90 -20.41
C TYR A 200 -18.08 16.75 -21.09
N GLU A 201 -18.10 16.20 -22.31
CA GLU A 201 -19.32 16.01 -23.13
C GLU A 201 -20.22 17.26 -23.30
N GLY A 202 -19.62 18.46 -23.23
CA GLY A 202 -20.33 19.73 -23.37
C GLY A 202 -20.91 20.27 -22.06
N GLU A 203 -20.66 19.59 -20.94
CA GLU A 203 -21.05 20.02 -19.60
C GLU A 203 -19.83 20.48 -18.80
N THR A 204 -20.02 21.45 -17.90
CA THR A 204 -18.95 22.00 -17.06
C THR A 204 -19.04 21.40 -15.66
N TYR A 205 -17.90 20.97 -15.14
CA TYR A 205 -17.77 20.40 -13.80
C TYR A 205 -16.74 21.20 -13.02
N SER A 206 -17.03 21.47 -11.75
CA SER A 206 -16.06 21.98 -10.78
C SER A 206 -15.38 20.80 -10.11
N LEU A 207 -14.06 20.86 -9.99
CA LEU A 207 -13.26 19.86 -9.31
C LEU A 207 -12.80 20.38 -7.96
N SER A 208 -12.80 19.50 -6.96
CA SER A 208 -12.14 19.74 -5.68
C SER A 208 -11.34 18.53 -5.26
N TYR A 209 -10.35 18.75 -4.39
CA TYR A 209 -9.34 17.76 -4.07
C TYR A 209 -9.20 17.61 -2.55
N ILE A 210 -9.18 16.36 -2.10
CA ILE A 210 -8.83 15.98 -0.74
C ILE A 210 -7.50 15.24 -0.81
N VAL A 211 -6.51 15.66 -0.03
CA VAL A 211 -5.21 15.00 0.05
C VAL A 211 -5.12 14.25 1.37
N GLY A 212 -4.73 12.98 1.31
CA GLY A 212 -4.47 12.15 2.47
C GLY A 212 -3.02 11.69 2.47
N ASP A 213 -2.26 12.07 3.49
CA ASP A 213 -0.87 11.67 3.66
C ASP A 213 -0.78 10.48 4.62
N TYR A 214 0.00 9.47 4.25
CA TYR A 214 0.26 8.27 5.04
C TYR A 214 1.76 8.11 5.29
N TRP A 215 2.19 8.24 6.54
CA TRP A 215 3.55 7.90 6.96
C TRP A 215 3.62 6.38 7.20
N ALA A 216 4.49 5.70 6.48
CA ALA A 216 4.81 4.31 6.79
C ALA A 216 5.34 4.19 8.22
N LEU A 217 4.97 3.08 8.84
CA LEU A 217 5.50 2.70 10.15
C LEU A 217 6.81 1.96 9.94
N ARG A 218 7.79 2.16 10.82
CA ARG A 218 9.01 1.36 10.86
C ARG A 218 9.11 0.58 12.16
N LEU A 219 9.32 -0.73 12.05
CA LEU A 219 9.67 -1.59 13.18
C LEU A 219 11.18 -1.81 13.24
N THR A 220 11.73 -1.60 14.42
CA THR A 220 13.07 -2.03 14.79
C THR A 220 12.98 -3.00 15.95
N VAL A 221 13.75 -4.08 15.90
CA VAL A 221 13.93 -5.01 17.02
C VAL A 221 15.35 -4.88 17.53
N GLU A 222 15.50 -4.66 18.84
CA GLU A 222 16.81 -4.63 19.48
C GLU A 222 17.16 -6.00 20.07
N ASP A 223 18.46 -6.29 20.21
CA ASP A 223 18.92 -7.50 20.87
C ASP A 223 18.37 -7.55 22.31
N GLY A 224 17.80 -8.70 22.69
CA GLY A 224 17.29 -8.92 24.04
C GLY A 224 18.42 -8.96 25.07
N ASN A 225 18.25 -8.22 26.17
CA ASN A 225 19.10 -8.33 27.37
C ASN A 225 18.81 -9.60 28.18
#